data_AF-A0A1G1CCI2-F1
#
_entry.id   AF-A0A1G1CCI2-F1
#
_cell.length_a   1.000
_cell.length_b   1.000
_cell.length_c   1.000
_cell.angle_alpha   90.00
_cell.angle_beta   90.00
_cell.angle_gamma   90.00
#
_symmetry.space_group_name_H-M   'P 1'
#
loop_
_entity.id
_entity.type
_entity.pdbx_description
1 polymer ?
#
loop_
_entity_poly.entity_id
_entity_poly.type
_entity_poly.pdbx_seq_one_letter_code
_entity_poly.pdbx_strand_id
1 'polypeptide(L)' 'MNEVTELAKEACGLIAVHMGKQTAQLYQDFYKDKDVRTILLSIEELLSEVIGNQRAKSELTPLISKYNLQ' A
#
# COMPACT_ATOMS: atom_id res chain seq x y z
N MET A 1 -8.04 10.44 -13.28
CA MET A 1 -6.91 9.66 -12.74
C MET A 1 -7.47 8.29 -12.42
N ASN A 2 -6.79 7.18 -12.78
CA ASN A 2 -7.32 5.84 -12.54
C ASN A 2 -7.23 5.51 -11.04
N GLU A 3 -8.29 4.95 -10.46
CA GLU A 3 -8.39 4.57 -9.04
C GLU A 3 -7.17 3.75 -8.56
N VAL A 4 -6.71 2.81 -9.41
CA VAL A 4 -5.50 2.01 -9.18
C VAL A 4 -4.24 2.88 -9.07
N THR A 5 -4.11 3.91 -9.90
CA THR A 5 -2.94 4.80 -9.88
C THR A 5 -2.90 5.64 -8.60
N GLU A 6 -4.07 6.06 -8.09
CA GLU A 6 -4.16 6.76 -6.82
C GLU A 6 -3.81 5.85 -5.64
N LEU A 7 -4.37 4.63 -5.63
CA LEU A 7 -4.07 3.64 -4.60
C LEU A 7 -2.58 3.30 -4.56
N ALA A 8 -1.97 3.03 -5.72
CA ALA A 8 -0.54 2.73 -5.81
C ALA A 8 0.32 3.87 -5.22
N LYS A 9 -0.07 5.13 -5.47
CA LYS A 9 0.62 6.31 -4.92
C LYS A 9 0.49 6.40 -3.41
N GLU A 10 -0.71 6.16 -2.88
CA GLU A 10 -0.97 6.17 -1.42
C GLU A 10 -0.25 5.04 -0.71
N ALA A 11 -0.29 3.84 -1.28
CA ALA A 11 0.45 2.67 -0.82
C ALA A 11 1.97 2.95 -0.78
N CYS A 12 2.54 3.50 -1.86
CA CYS A 12 3.95 3.88 -1.88
C CYS A 12 4.30 4.99 -0.87
N GLY A 13 3.34 5.86 -0.54
CA GLY A 13 3.48 6.85 0.53
C GLY A 13 3.71 6.19 1.89
N LEU A 14 2.91 5.18 2.24
CA LEU A 14 3.08 4.40 3.47
C LEU A 14 4.42 3.65 3.47
N ILE A 15 4.79 3.02 2.34
CA ILE A 15 6.10 2.35 2.21
C ILE A 15 7.24 3.35 2.42
N ALA A 16 7.13 4.57 1.89
CA ALA A 16 8.18 5.58 2.04
C ALA A 16 8.36 6.01 3.50
N VAL A 17 7.29 6.05 4.31
CA VAL A 17 7.33 6.41 5.73
C VAL A 17 8.10 5.37 6.54
N HIS A 18 7.88 4.08 6.28
CA HIS A 18 8.46 3.01 7.11
C HIS A 18 9.76 2.42 6.56
N MET A 19 9.96 2.46 5.24
CA MET A 19 11.06 1.78 4.54
C MET A 19 11.90 2.71 3.65
N GLY A 20 11.55 4.00 3.60
CA GLY A 20 12.26 5.01 2.82
C GLY A 20 11.84 5.10 1.35
N LYS A 21 12.17 6.24 0.74
CA LYS A 21 11.75 6.61 -0.62
C LYS A 21 12.27 5.66 -1.71
N GLN A 22 13.45 5.09 -1.52
CA GLN A 22 14.05 4.16 -2.49
C GLN A 22 13.21 2.88 -2.61
N THR A 23 12.80 2.31 -1.47
CA THR A 23 11.92 1.15 -1.43
C THR A 23 10.56 1.45 -2.06
N ALA A 24 9.98 2.61 -1.73
CA ALA A 24 8.72 3.05 -2.31
C ALA A 24 8.77 3.17 -3.85
N GLN A 25 9.89 3.62 -4.41
CA GLN A 25 10.06 3.72 -5.87
C GLN A 25 10.01 2.34 -6.55
N LEU A 26 10.63 1.32 -5.95
CA LEU A 26 10.58 -0.05 -6.47
C LEU A 26 9.14 -0.58 -6.52
N TYR A 27 8.36 -0.28 -5.48
CA TYR A 27 6.96 -0.68 -5.41
C TYR A 27 6.05 0.13 -6.34
N GLN A 28 6.41 1.38 -6.61
CA GLN A 28 5.66 2.21 -7.55
C GLN A 28 5.67 1.63 -8.97
N ASP A 29 6.82 1.12 -9.40
CA ASP A 29 6.93 0.42 -10.68
C ASP A 29 6.20 -0.93 -10.65
N PHE A 30 6.31 -1.67 -9.54
CA PHE A 30 5.62 -2.95 -9.35
C PHE A 30 4.08 -2.83 -9.41
N TYR A 31 3.50 -1.76 -8.85
CA TYR A 31 2.05 -1.56 -8.76
C TYR A 31 1.41 -1.01 -10.03
N LYS A 32 2.18 -0.55 -11.02
CA LYS A 32 1.67 0.09 -12.24
C LYS A 32 0.61 -0.71 -12.98
N ASP A 33 0.77 -2.04 -13.00
CA ASP A 33 -0.07 -2.97 -13.76
C ASP A 33 -0.84 -3.95 -12.84
N LYS A 34 -1.05 -3.58 -11.57
CA LYS A 34 -1.74 -4.42 -10.57
C LYS A 34 -3.16 -3.96 -10.33
N ASP A 35 -4.03 -4.89 -9.96
CA ASP A 35 -5.37 -4.57 -9.48
C ASP A 35 -5.35 -4.08 -8.01
N VAL A 36 -6.46 -3.47 -7.60
CA VAL A 36 -6.66 -2.91 -6.25
C VAL A 36 -6.36 -3.94 -5.15
N ARG A 37 -6.85 -5.17 -5.31
CA ARG A 37 -6.71 -6.22 -4.28
C ARG A 37 -5.26 -6.66 -4.15
N THR A 38 -4.56 -6.83 -5.27
CA THR A 38 -3.14 -7.19 -5.28
C THR A 38 -2.28 -6.14 -4.59
N ILE A 39 -2.54 -4.85 -4.83
CA ILE A 39 -1.81 -3.75 -4.18
C ILE A 39 -2.03 -3.78 -2.67
N LEU A 40 -3.29 -3.93 -2.22
CA LEU A 40 -3.63 -3.89 -0.81
C LEU A 40 -3.10 -5.08 -0.01
N LEU A 41 -3.17 -6.30 -0.57
CA LEU A 41 -2.57 -7.48 0.06
C LEU A 41 -1.05 -7.35 0.16
N SER A 42 -0.39 -6.89 -0.91
CA SER A 42 1.06 -6.72 -0.93
C SER A 42 1.54 -5.72 0.11
N ILE A 43 0.84 -4.59 0.29
CA ILE A 43 1.22 -3.62 1.31
C ILE A 43 0.86 -4.07 2.73
N GLU A 44 -0.24 -4.82 2.91
CA GLU A 44 -0.58 -5.42 4.21
C GLU A 44 0.50 -6.38 4.68
N GLU A 45 0.94 -7.29 3.81
CA GLU A 45 2.03 -8.22 4.11
C GLU A 45 3.32 -7.48 4.45
N LEU A 46 3.72 -6.53 3.59
CA LEU A 46 4.94 -5.76 3.77
C LEU A 46 4.95 -4.93 5.07
N LEU A 47 3.88 -4.17 5.34
CA LEU A 47 3.81 -3.38 6.57
C LEU A 47 3.73 -4.29 7.80
N SER A 48 3.05 -5.43 7.71
CA SER A 48 2.96 -6.37 8.82
C SER A 48 4.32 -6.93 9.22
N GLU A 49 5.21 -7.18 8.26
CA GLU A 49 6.60 -7.60 8.51
C GLU A 49 7.45 -6.49 9.16
N VAL A 50 7.22 -5.24 8.78
CA VAL A 50 8.07 -4.11 9.22
C VAL A 50 7.61 -3.51 10.55
N ILE A 51 6.30 -3.30 10.73
CA ILE A 51 5.72 -2.58 11.88
C ILE A 51 4.77 -3.44 12.72
N GLY A 52 4.57 -4.71 12.35
CA GLY A 52 3.69 -5.65 13.03
C GLY A 52 2.22 -5.52 12.59
N ASN A 53 1.51 -6.66 12.62
CA ASN A 53 0.13 -6.82 12.16
C ASN A 53 -0.85 -5.74 12.68
N GLN A 54 -0.81 -5.42 13.97
CA GLN A 54 -1.78 -4.50 14.58
C GLN A 54 -1.62 -3.08 14.03
N ARG A 55 -0.37 -2.63 13.88
CA ARG A 55 -0.06 -1.30 13.38
C ARG A 55 -0.31 -1.21 11.88
N ALA A 56 0.09 -2.23 11.11
CA ALA A 56 -0.19 -2.33 9.68
C ALA A 56 -1.69 -2.20 9.38
N LYS A 57 -2.54 -2.93 10.11
CA LYS A 57 -4.00 -2.82 9.98
C LYS A 57 -4.53 -1.42 10.29
N SER A 58 -4.02 -0.78 11.34
CA SER A 58 -4.42 0.58 11.70
C SER A 58 -4.08 1.60 10.61
N GLU A 59 -2.92 1.46 9.98
CA GLU A 59 -2.48 2.37 8.90
C GLU A 59 -3.16 2.08 7.55
N LEU A 60 -3.57 0.84 7.32
CA LEU A 60 -4.25 0.44 6.09
C LEU A 60 -5.76 0.61 6.14
N THR A 61 -6.36 0.71 7.33
CA THR A 61 -7.82 0.91 7.49
C THR A 61 -8.34 2.09 6.65
N PRO A 62 -7.71 3.28 6.63
CA PRO A 62 -8.17 4.39 5.80
C PRO A 62 -8.14 4.06 4.29
N LEU A 63 -7.12 3.34 3.82
CA LEU A 63 -7.02 2.90 2.42
C LEU A 63 -8.12 1.88 2.11
N ILE A 64 -8.28 0.84 2.92
CA ILE A 64 -9.27 -0.22 2.70
C ILE A 64 -10.69 0.35 2.65
N SER A 65 -11.02 1.27 3.56
CA SER A 65 -12.33 1.95 3.56
C SER A 65 -12.54 2.82 2.32
N LYS A 66 -11.49 3.50 1.82
CA LYS A 66 -11.58 4.37 0.64
C LYS A 66 -11.80 3.59 -0.66
N TYR A 67 -11.21 2.40 -0.78
CA TYR A 67 -11.28 1.57 -1.99
C TYR A 67 -12.32 0.43 -1.88
N ASN A 68 -13.27 0.53 -0.92
CA ASN A 68 -14.47 -0.30 -0.80
C ASN A 68 -14.26 -1.83 -0.88
N LEU A 69 -13.19 -2.36 -0.28
CA LEU A 69 -13.08 -3.81 -0.04
C LEU A 69 -13.79 -4.16 1.26
N GLN A 70 -15.10 -4.41 1.16
CA GLN A 70 -15.87 -5.12 2.18
C GLN A 70 -15.97 -6.60 1.83
#